data_AF-A0AAN8JW64-F1
#
_entry.id   AF-A0AAN8JW64-F1
#
_cell.length_a   1.000
_cell.length_b   1.000
_cell.length_c   1.000
_cell.angle_alpha   90.00
_cell.angle_beta   90.00
_cell.angle_gamma   90.00
#
_symmetry.space_group_name_H-M   'P 1'
#
loop_
_entity.id
_entity.type
_entity.pdbx_description
1 polymer ?
#
loop_
_entity_poly.entity_id
_entity_poly.type
_entity_poly.pdbx_seq_one_letter_code
_entity_poly.pdbx_strand_id
1 'polypeptide(L)'
;MDQPEPILDDRYYQIIQLGDFYVSVIKDKKNTTKVIRELTERMPNKEFNYLKRVKSTNNKGDSLQVLLCPKDDVASINEVTLEAIIGEDSSILQYLGKPFLVKVPVTQPLTKKQHQEASLNWPCTFHEDKQITNLLSGKYFNDIEIEKIKKHMLKAVELAQISQRKQQEPIGAVIVDPTNDIIISASHDLRRGDHPLQHAVMICIDLVARSQGGGMWKLSDNDLVYNQDINTAISTENKTGPYLCTGYDLYVTQEPCSMCAMALVHSRINRVFYGSSHKEGALGSFYKIHTQKGLNHHYEVYKNTLSIECNKLYDQT
;
A
#
# COMPACT_ATOMS: atom_id res chain seq x y z
N MET A 1 15.36 -7.74 -18.05
CA MET A 1 15.05 -8.70 -16.98
C MET A 1 13.78 -8.22 -16.33
N ASP A 2 12.71 -9.01 -16.38
CA ASP A 2 11.43 -8.64 -15.77
C ASP A 2 11.57 -8.70 -14.25
N GLN A 3 11.84 -7.56 -13.65
CA GLN A 3 11.81 -7.42 -12.20
C GLN A 3 10.36 -7.40 -11.72
N PRO A 4 10.03 -8.06 -10.58
CA PRO A 4 8.69 -7.98 -10.01
C PRO A 4 8.30 -6.53 -9.73
N GLU A 5 7.11 -6.07 -10.12
CA GLU A 5 6.68 -4.68 -9.97
C GLU A 5 5.84 -4.51 -8.68
N PRO A 6 6.14 -3.55 -7.79
CA PRO A 6 5.37 -3.35 -6.57
C PRO A 6 3.96 -2.83 -6.88
N ILE A 7 2.97 -3.31 -6.14
CA ILE A 7 1.61 -2.78 -6.18
C ILE A 7 1.37 -1.90 -4.97
N LEU A 8 1.32 -0.59 -5.21
CA LEU A 8 1.00 0.41 -4.20
C LEU A 8 -0.48 0.80 -4.26
N ASP A 9 -0.92 1.46 -3.19
CA ASP A 9 -2.22 2.13 -3.11
C ASP A 9 -2.32 3.22 -4.19
N ASP A 10 -3.49 3.37 -4.81
CA ASP A 10 -3.70 4.33 -5.91
C ASP A 10 -3.42 5.78 -5.50
N ARG A 11 -3.56 6.10 -4.20
CA ARG A 11 -3.29 7.43 -3.65
C ARG A 11 -1.87 7.91 -3.92
N TYR A 12 -0.90 7.02 -4.13
CA TYR A 12 0.48 7.40 -4.47
C TYR A 12 0.64 7.87 -5.93
N TYR A 13 -0.31 7.53 -6.81
CA TYR A 13 -0.30 7.87 -8.23
C TYR A 13 -1.33 8.94 -8.60
N GLN A 14 -2.25 9.27 -7.67
CA GLN A 14 -3.28 10.29 -7.89
C GLN A 14 -2.66 11.68 -8.11
N ILE A 15 -3.31 12.44 -8.98
CA ILE A 15 -3.02 13.86 -9.21
C ILE A 15 -3.51 14.65 -8.01
N ILE A 16 -2.75 15.69 -7.62
CA ILE A 16 -3.17 16.60 -6.56
C ILE A 16 -4.46 17.33 -6.96
N GLN A 17 -5.49 17.18 -6.13
CA GLN A 17 -6.75 17.89 -6.31
C GLN A 17 -6.65 19.28 -5.69
N LEU A 18 -7.26 20.27 -6.35
CA LEU A 18 -7.26 21.66 -5.92
C LEU A 18 -8.68 22.12 -5.58
N GLY A 19 -8.83 22.81 -4.45
CA GLY A 19 -10.06 23.47 -4.02
C GLY A 19 -9.89 24.99 -3.98
N ASP A 20 -11.00 25.71 -3.91
CA ASP A 20 -11.03 27.16 -3.74
C ASP A 20 -10.97 27.54 -2.27
N PHE A 21 -10.02 28.41 -1.91
CA PHE A 21 -9.84 28.90 -0.54
C PHE A 21 -9.78 30.41 -0.52
N TYR A 22 -10.33 31.00 0.53
CA TYR A 22 -10.12 32.39 0.85
C TYR A 22 -8.76 32.60 1.51
N VAL A 23 -8.02 33.57 0.98
CA VAL A 23 -6.71 34.00 1.44
C VAL A 23 -6.73 35.52 1.61
N SER A 24 -5.94 36.01 2.55
CA SER A 24 -5.70 37.45 2.71
C SER A 24 -4.21 37.78 2.68
N VAL A 25 -3.86 38.99 2.26
CA VAL A 25 -2.51 39.54 2.39
C VAL A 25 -2.32 40.04 3.83
N ILE A 26 -1.20 39.70 4.46
CA ILE A 26 -0.78 40.27 5.73
C ILE A 26 -0.12 41.63 5.45
N LYS A 27 -0.82 42.71 5.78
CA LYS A 27 -0.36 44.09 5.61
C LYS A 27 0.78 44.44 6.58
N ASP A 28 0.70 43.95 7.82
CA ASP A 28 1.72 44.18 8.85
C ASP A 28 2.42 42.89 9.26
N LYS A 29 3.64 42.68 8.73
CA LYS A 29 4.42 41.48 8.99
C LYS A 29 4.87 41.34 10.44
N LYS A 30 5.01 42.43 11.20
CA LYS A 30 5.43 42.37 12.62
C LYS A 30 4.41 41.61 13.46
N ASN A 31 3.15 41.59 13.02
CA ASN A 31 2.05 40.94 13.71
C ASN A 31 1.69 39.55 13.14
N THR A 32 2.53 38.97 12.27
CA THR A 32 2.27 37.66 11.64
C THR A 32 2.03 36.55 12.68
N THR A 33 2.83 36.50 13.75
CA THR A 33 2.66 35.48 14.81
C THR A 33 1.31 35.63 15.52
N LYS A 34 0.87 36.87 15.76
CA LYS A 34 -0.44 37.15 16.36
C LYS A 34 -1.58 36.72 15.45
N VAL A 35 -1.47 37.04 14.14
CA VAL A 35 -2.42 36.60 13.10
C VAL A 35 -2.56 35.08 13.10
N ILE A 36 -1.44 34.35 13.03
CA ILE A 36 -1.46 32.88 13.01
C ILE A 36 -2.11 32.31 14.27
N ARG A 37 -1.77 32.85 15.45
CA ARG A 37 -2.30 32.36 16.74
C ARG A 37 -3.81 32.51 16.82
N GLU A 38 -4.33 33.72 16.59
CA GLU A 38 -5.77 34.01 16.68
C GLU A 38 -6.56 33.23 15.62
N LEU A 39 -6.03 33.10 14.39
CA LEU A 39 -6.64 32.27 13.36
C LEU A 39 -6.65 30.78 13.72
N THR A 40 -5.64 30.29 14.43
CA THR A 40 -5.59 28.88 14.86
C THR A 40 -6.65 28.61 15.93
N GLU A 41 -6.90 29.59 16.81
CA GLU A 41 -7.92 29.52 17.86
C GLU A 41 -9.34 29.61 17.27
N ARG A 42 -9.59 30.57 16.38
CA ARG A 42 -10.92 30.81 15.78
C ARG A 42 -11.27 29.86 14.65
N MET A 43 -10.29 29.50 13.82
CA MET A 43 -10.48 28.75 12.57
C MET A 43 -9.43 27.63 12.44
N PRO A 44 -9.53 26.58 13.28
CA PRO A 44 -8.56 25.50 13.29
C PRO A 44 -8.62 24.71 11.98
N ASN A 45 -7.47 24.60 11.30
CA ASN A 45 -7.37 23.90 10.03
C ASN A 45 -7.09 22.40 10.23
N LYS A 46 -8.04 21.68 10.86
CA LYS A 46 -7.85 20.27 11.24
C LYS A 46 -7.74 19.34 10.04
N GLU A 47 -8.61 19.52 9.05
CA GLU A 47 -8.66 18.69 7.83
C GLU A 47 -7.46 18.94 6.91
N PHE A 48 -7.00 20.19 6.82
CA PHE A 48 -5.86 20.58 5.98
C PHE A 48 -4.62 20.97 6.80
N ASN A 49 -4.36 20.26 7.89
CA ASN A 49 -3.22 20.52 8.80
C ASN A 49 -1.84 20.42 8.13
N TYR A 50 -1.77 19.78 6.95
CA TYR A 50 -0.58 19.69 6.12
C TYR A 50 -0.33 20.96 5.30
N LEU A 51 -1.28 21.89 5.18
CA LEU A 51 -1.08 23.17 4.51
C LEU A 51 -0.39 24.14 5.46
N LYS A 52 0.64 24.85 4.97
CA LYS A 52 1.23 25.94 5.75
C LYS A 52 0.24 27.10 5.81
N ARG A 53 0.03 27.66 7.00
CA ARG A 53 -0.92 28.78 7.21
C ARG A 53 -0.51 30.05 6.46
N VAL A 54 0.79 30.24 6.23
CA VAL A 54 1.34 31.44 5.58
C VAL A 54 2.23 31.06 4.40
N LYS A 55 2.12 31.84 3.31
CA LYS A 55 2.92 31.75 2.09
C LYS A 55 3.62 33.09 1.83
N SER A 56 4.89 33.06 1.43
CA SER A 56 5.56 34.23 0.86
C SER A 56 5.22 34.33 -0.63
N THR A 57 4.80 35.49 -1.12
CA THR A 57 4.42 35.68 -2.53
C THR A 57 5.62 35.95 -3.44
N ASN A 58 6.74 36.38 -2.88
CA ASN A 58 7.94 36.77 -3.62
C ASN A 58 9.17 36.07 -3.03
N ASN A 59 10.18 35.77 -3.87
CA ASN A 59 11.45 35.18 -3.41
C ASN A 59 12.21 36.05 -2.37
N LYS A 60 11.88 37.35 -2.29
CA LYS A 60 12.43 38.29 -1.30
C LYS A 60 11.68 38.36 0.03
N GLY A 61 10.56 37.66 0.19
CA GLY A 61 9.77 37.74 1.44
C GLY A 61 8.95 39.03 1.60
N ASP A 62 8.78 39.81 0.52
CA ASP A 62 8.25 41.18 0.60
C ASP A 62 6.74 41.27 0.86
N SER A 63 5.99 40.21 0.60
CA SER A 63 4.56 40.14 0.91
C SER A 63 4.19 38.74 1.37
N LEU A 64 3.36 38.68 2.42
CA LEU A 64 2.90 37.43 3.02
C LEU A 64 1.40 37.29 2.80
N GLN A 65 0.97 36.07 2.48
CA GLN A 65 -0.43 35.69 2.37
C GLN A 65 -0.75 34.66 3.47
N VAL A 66 -1.94 34.78 4.05
CA VAL A 66 -2.45 33.87 5.08
C VAL A 66 -3.69 33.15 4.58
N LEU A 67 -3.69 31.83 4.78
CA LEU A 67 -4.83 30.96 4.50
C LEU A 67 -5.93 31.19 5.54
N LEU A 68 -7.17 31.39 5.10
CA LEU A 68 -8.32 31.58 5.98
C LEU A 68 -9.14 30.30 6.09
N CYS A 69 -9.89 29.96 5.03
CA CYS A 69 -10.78 28.79 5.00
C CYS A 69 -11.09 28.35 3.55
N PRO A 70 -11.60 27.13 3.35
CA PRO A 70 -12.31 26.74 2.14
C PRO A 70 -13.43 27.72 1.78
N LYS A 71 -13.74 27.84 0.49
CA LYS A 71 -14.86 28.65 0.01
C LYS A 71 -16.21 28.15 0.56
N ASP A 72 -16.37 26.84 0.67
CA ASP A 72 -17.64 26.21 1.04
C ASP A 72 -18.04 26.49 2.50
N ASP A 73 -17.06 26.74 3.39
CA ASP A 73 -17.28 27.09 4.80
C ASP A 73 -18.07 28.40 4.96
N VAL A 74 -18.04 29.27 3.95
CA VAL A 74 -18.69 30.59 3.96
C VAL A 74 -19.70 30.75 2.82
N ALA A 75 -20.19 29.64 2.25
CA ALA A 75 -21.09 29.65 1.11
C ALA A 75 -22.42 30.39 1.36
N SER A 76 -22.87 30.48 2.62
CA SER A 76 -24.09 31.19 3.01
C SER A 76 -23.91 32.71 3.16
N ILE A 77 -22.69 33.23 3.00
CA ILE A 77 -22.37 34.63 3.20
C ILE A 77 -22.48 35.37 1.85
N ASN A 78 -23.37 36.37 1.77
CA ASN A 78 -23.61 37.14 0.54
C ASN A 78 -22.40 38.00 0.12
N GLU A 79 -21.79 38.72 1.08
CA GLU A 79 -20.58 39.51 0.83
C GLU A 79 -19.45 39.00 1.73
N VAL A 80 -18.43 38.42 1.09
CA VAL A 80 -17.32 37.81 1.81
C VAL A 80 -16.31 38.88 2.22
N THR A 81 -16.43 39.34 3.47
CA THR A 81 -15.51 40.27 4.15
C THR A 81 -14.66 39.54 5.18
N LEU A 82 -13.63 40.18 5.74
CA LEU A 82 -12.82 39.57 6.81
C LEU A 82 -13.64 39.38 8.08
N GLU A 83 -14.49 40.35 8.39
CA GLU A 83 -15.41 40.36 9.52
C GLU A 83 -16.37 39.18 9.44
N ALA A 84 -16.89 38.90 8.24
CA ALA A 84 -17.78 37.77 8.00
C ALA A 84 -17.08 36.41 8.11
N ILE A 85 -15.78 36.32 7.76
CA ILE A 85 -14.99 35.07 7.84
C ILE A 85 -14.47 34.83 9.27
N ILE A 86 -13.88 35.85 9.92
CA ILE A 86 -13.08 35.71 11.15
C ILE A 86 -13.87 36.15 12.40
N GLY A 87 -14.89 37.00 12.23
CA GLY A 87 -15.66 37.64 13.29
C GLY A 87 -15.30 39.12 13.47
N GLU A 88 -16.32 39.96 13.67
CA GLU A 88 -16.21 41.43 13.83
C GLU A 88 -15.33 41.87 15.00
N ASP A 89 -15.25 41.05 16.05
CA ASP A 89 -14.48 41.30 17.26
C ASP A 89 -12.99 40.95 17.13
N SER A 90 -12.56 40.47 15.96
CA SER A 90 -11.20 39.97 15.77
C SER A 90 -10.15 41.08 15.79
N SER A 91 -9.12 40.90 16.61
CA SER A 91 -8.07 41.89 16.80
C SER A 91 -7.07 41.97 15.64
N ILE A 92 -7.18 41.03 14.70
CA ILE A 92 -6.27 40.86 13.56
C ILE A 92 -6.79 41.44 12.24
N LEU A 93 -8.06 41.86 12.17
CA LEU A 93 -8.69 42.42 10.95
C LEU A 93 -7.86 43.57 10.34
N GLN A 94 -7.37 44.48 11.20
CA GLN A 94 -6.54 45.61 10.80
C GLN A 94 -5.21 45.22 10.13
N TYR A 95 -4.70 44.01 10.38
CA TYR A 95 -3.45 43.52 9.81
C TYR A 95 -3.63 42.80 8.47
N LEU A 96 -4.88 42.62 8.02
CA LEU A 96 -5.23 41.82 6.85
C LEU A 96 -5.81 42.67 5.71
N GLY A 97 -5.61 42.21 4.48
CA GLY A 97 -6.22 42.75 3.27
C GLY A 97 -7.58 42.14 2.96
N LYS A 98 -8.28 42.69 1.95
CA LYS A 98 -9.53 42.11 1.46
C LYS A 98 -9.30 40.64 1.06
N PRO A 99 -10.17 39.69 1.48
CA PRO A 99 -10.01 38.30 1.11
C PRO A 99 -10.23 38.10 -0.39
N PHE A 100 -9.50 37.14 -0.97
CA PHE A 100 -9.64 36.74 -2.37
C PHE A 100 -9.44 35.23 -2.50
N LEU A 101 -9.94 34.66 -3.61
CA LEU A 101 -9.88 33.22 -3.86
C LEU A 101 -8.57 32.81 -4.51
N VAL A 102 -8.03 31.68 -4.05
CA VAL A 102 -6.90 31.00 -4.68
C VAL A 102 -7.13 29.49 -4.70
N LYS A 103 -6.47 28.79 -5.64
CA LYS A 103 -6.46 27.33 -5.70
C LYS A 103 -5.45 26.75 -4.71
N VAL A 104 -5.89 25.79 -3.90
CA VAL A 104 -5.09 25.18 -2.83
C VAL A 104 -5.26 23.65 -2.85
N PRO A 105 -4.19 22.87 -2.60
CA PRO A 105 -4.28 21.41 -2.51
C PRO A 105 -5.24 20.92 -1.42
N VAL A 106 -6.27 20.17 -1.81
CA VAL A 106 -7.23 19.53 -0.88
C VAL A 106 -6.90 18.07 -0.57
N THR A 107 -5.83 17.55 -1.17
CA THR A 107 -5.27 16.23 -0.87
C THR A 107 -3.86 16.38 -0.34
N GLN A 108 -3.55 15.67 0.76
CA GLN A 108 -2.19 15.63 1.30
C GLN A 108 -1.24 14.92 0.31
N PRO A 109 -0.10 15.54 -0.04
CA PRO A 109 0.88 14.88 -0.90
C PRO A 109 1.55 13.71 -0.17
N LEU A 110 1.63 12.56 -0.84
CA LEU A 110 2.24 11.33 -0.31
C LEU A 110 3.59 11.02 -0.98
N THR A 111 3.90 11.65 -2.12
CA THR A 111 5.15 11.47 -2.85
C THR A 111 5.87 12.79 -3.09
N LYS A 112 7.18 12.74 -3.36
CA LYS A 112 7.97 13.93 -3.77
C LYS A 112 7.36 14.64 -4.97
N LYS A 113 6.91 13.89 -5.98
CA LYS A 113 6.27 14.43 -7.18
C LYS A 113 4.98 15.17 -6.83
N GLN A 114 4.10 14.53 -6.06
CA GLN A 114 2.86 15.15 -5.57
C GLN A 114 3.14 16.39 -4.73
N HIS A 115 4.16 16.37 -3.87
CA HIS A 115 4.53 17.53 -3.06
C HIS A 115 5.04 18.69 -3.92
N GLN A 116 5.84 18.42 -4.94
CA GLN A 116 6.29 19.43 -5.90
C GLN A 116 5.10 20.07 -6.61
N GLU A 117 4.18 19.27 -7.15
CA GLU A 117 2.95 19.73 -7.82
C GLU A 117 2.04 20.54 -6.87
N ALA A 118 1.82 20.06 -5.65
CA ALA A 118 1.04 20.75 -4.63
C ALA A 118 1.65 22.12 -4.26
N SER A 119 2.98 22.15 -4.09
CA SER A 119 3.71 23.35 -3.68
C SER A 119 3.71 24.47 -4.71
N LEU A 120 3.45 24.18 -5.99
CA LEU A 120 3.21 25.20 -7.02
C LEU A 120 1.99 26.06 -6.69
N ASN A 121 0.96 25.45 -6.10
CA ASN A 121 -0.30 26.11 -5.76
C ASN A 121 -0.22 26.74 -4.36
N TRP A 122 0.06 25.92 -3.34
CA TRP A 122 0.20 26.38 -1.97
C TRP A 122 1.23 25.57 -1.19
N PRO A 123 2.07 26.20 -0.34
CA PRO A 123 3.07 25.48 0.43
C PRO A 123 2.41 24.51 1.42
N CYS A 124 2.90 23.27 1.42
CA CYS A 124 2.48 22.22 2.34
C CYS A 124 3.68 21.63 3.07
N THR A 125 3.42 20.93 4.17
CA THR A 125 4.38 20.05 4.84
C THR A 125 4.37 18.71 4.14
N PHE A 126 5.55 18.11 3.99
CA PHE A 126 5.72 16.79 3.42
C PHE A 126 6.84 16.09 4.17
N HIS A 127 6.55 14.88 4.63
CA HIS A 127 7.52 13.99 5.25
C HIS A 127 7.67 12.79 4.32
N GLU A 128 8.87 12.61 3.81
CA GLU A 128 9.16 11.56 2.86
C GLU A 128 9.10 10.19 3.51
N ASP A 129 8.25 9.32 2.97
CA ASP A 129 8.32 7.89 3.21
C ASP A 129 9.44 7.31 2.33
N LYS A 130 10.53 6.90 2.98
CA LYS A 130 11.71 6.35 2.30
C LYS A 130 11.41 5.02 1.61
N GLN A 131 10.55 4.19 2.19
CA GLN A 131 10.20 2.89 1.62
C GLN A 131 9.38 3.09 0.35
N ILE A 132 8.34 3.92 0.40
CA ILE A 132 7.54 4.25 -0.79
C ILE A 132 8.39 4.92 -1.86
N THR A 133 9.29 5.83 -1.49
CA THR A 133 10.17 6.49 -2.45
C THR A 133 11.10 5.48 -3.12
N ASN A 134 11.64 4.53 -2.36
CA ASN A 134 12.46 3.46 -2.91
C ASN A 134 11.66 2.57 -3.88
N LEU A 135 10.45 2.17 -3.51
CA LEU A 135 9.57 1.37 -4.36
C LEU A 135 9.22 2.09 -5.67
N LEU A 136 8.91 3.39 -5.61
CA LEU A 136 8.63 4.22 -6.77
C LEU A 136 9.87 4.48 -7.66
N SER A 137 11.08 4.33 -7.12
CA SER A 137 12.32 4.52 -7.89
C SER A 137 12.63 3.39 -8.88
N GLY A 138 11.98 2.23 -8.71
CA GLY A 138 12.24 1.04 -9.53
C GLY A 138 13.49 0.24 -9.12
N LYS A 139 14.21 0.62 -8.06
CA LYS A 139 15.46 -0.05 -7.61
C LYS A 139 15.34 -0.69 -6.23
N TYR A 140 14.39 -1.61 -6.07
CA TYR A 140 14.08 -2.21 -4.77
C TYR A 140 14.64 -3.63 -4.55
N PHE A 141 15.14 -4.31 -5.60
CA PHE A 141 15.85 -5.58 -5.47
C PHE A 141 17.22 -5.51 -6.14
N ASN A 142 18.24 -6.07 -5.49
CA ASN A 142 19.54 -6.30 -6.10
C ASN A 142 19.54 -7.61 -6.93
N ASP A 143 20.60 -7.82 -7.74
CA ASP A 143 20.66 -8.98 -8.64
C ASP A 143 20.58 -10.33 -7.90
N ILE A 144 21.15 -10.43 -6.69
CA ILE A 144 21.10 -11.66 -5.86
C ILE A 144 19.67 -11.93 -5.41
N GLU A 145 18.94 -10.89 -4.98
CA GLU A 145 17.53 -11.01 -4.59
C GLU A 145 16.65 -11.40 -5.78
N ILE A 146 16.89 -10.81 -6.96
CA ILE A 146 16.18 -11.16 -8.18
C ILE A 146 16.38 -12.64 -8.54
N GLU A 147 17.60 -13.17 -8.44
CA GLU A 147 17.84 -14.59 -8.71
C GLU A 147 17.13 -15.52 -7.70
N LYS A 148 17.10 -15.14 -6.41
CA LYS A 148 16.33 -15.88 -5.40
C LYS A 148 14.83 -15.86 -5.69
N ILE A 149 14.27 -14.70 -6.01
CA ILE A 149 12.86 -14.54 -6.37
C ILE A 149 12.51 -15.43 -7.57
N LYS A 150 13.34 -15.43 -8.62
CA LYS A 150 13.16 -16.29 -9.79
C LYS A 150 13.20 -17.77 -9.42
N LYS A 151 14.19 -18.19 -8.63
CA LYS A 151 14.33 -19.57 -8.15
C LYS A 151 13.03 -20.06 -7.47
N HIS A 152 12.47 -19.26 -6.56
CA HIS A 152 11.25 -19.64 -5.84
C HIS A 152 10.00 -19.61 -6.71
N MET A 153 9.89 -18.63 -7.62
CA MET A 153 8.78 -18.60 -8.58
C MET A 153 8.85 -19.76 -9.57
N LEU A 154 10.03 -20.17 -10.05
CA LEU A 154 10.19 -21.36 -10.88
C LEU A 154 9.70 -22.62 -10.16
N LYS A 155 9.93 -22.72 -8.84
CA LYS A 155 9.36 -23.82 -8.05
C LYS A 155 7.83 -23.77 -8.01
N ALA A 156 7.23 -22.59 -7.88
CA ALA A 156 5.78 -22.43 -7.99
C ALA A 156 5.25 -22.84 -9.37
N VAL A 157 5.97 -22.53 -10.46
CA VAL A 157 5.64 -22.94 -11.83
C VAL A 157 5.69 -24.46 -12.00
N GLU A 158 6.72 -25.13 -11.45
CA GLU A 158 6.81 -26.60 -11.45
C GLU A 158 5.58 -27.24 -10.78
N LEU A 159 5.13 -26.67 -9.65
CA LEU A 159 3.96 -27.13 -8.91
C LEU A 159 2.66 -26.92 -9.69
N ALA A 160 2.52 -25.78 -10.35
CA ALA A 160 1.39 -25.52 -11.24
C ALA A 160 1.31 -26.56 -12.38
N GLN A 161 2.44 -26.94 -12.97
CA GLN A 161 2.49 -28.00 -14.00
C GLN A 161 2.09 -29.37 -13.45
N ILE A 162 2.48 -29.70 -12.21
CA ILE A 162 2.01 -30.91 -11.52
C ILE A 162 0.48 -30.86 -11.34
N SER A 163 -0.04 -29.73 -10.87
CA SER A 163 -1.47 -29.47 -10.71
C SER A 163 -2.24 -29.74 -12.01
N GLN A 164 -1.74 -29.20 -13.12
CA GLN A 164 -2.33 -29.36 -14.44
C GLN A 164 -2.38 -30.84 -14.87
N ARG A 165 -1.30 -31.59 -14.69
CA ARG A 165 -1.26 -33.04 -14.99
C ARG A 165 -2.25 -33.84 -14.15
N LYS A 166 -2.55 -33.38 -12.94
CA LYS A 166 -3.58 -33.93 -12.05
C LYS A 166 -4.99 -33.42 -12.34
N GLN A 167 -5.19 -32.69 -13.45
CA GLN A 167 -6.48 -32.12 -13.87
C GLN A 167 -7.08 -31.12 -12.87
N GLN A 168 -6.24 -30.52 -12.02
CA GLN A 168 -6.58 -29.42 -11.12
C GLN A 168 -6.40 -28.07 -11.82
N GLU A 169 -6.70 -26.97 -11.13
CA GLU A 169 -6.32 -25.64 -11.61
C GLU A 169 -4.78 -25.53 -11.67
N PRO A 170 -4.18 -25.00 -12.75
CA PRO A 170 -2.72 -24.93 -12.92
C PRO A 170 -2.10 -23.80 -12.08
N ILE A 171 -2.29 -23.85 -10.76
CA ILE A 171 -1.82 -22.86 -9.79
C ILE A 171 -0.88 -23.55 -8.81
N GLY A 172 0.32 -22.98 -8.64
CA GLY A 172 1.32 -23.43 -7.68
C GLY A 172 1.72 -22.30 -6.74
N ALA A 173 2.08 -22.65 -5.51
CA ALA A 173 2.45 -21.70 -4.46
C ALA A 173 3.59 -22.21 -3.59
N VAL A 174 4.44 -21.30 -3.11
CA VAL A 174 5.60 -21.58 -2.24
C VAL A 174 5.71 -20.50 -1.18
N ILE A 175 5.75 -20.86 0.11
CA ILE A 175 6.08 -19.96 1.22
C ILE A 175 7.54 -20.20 1.64
N VAL A 176 8.30 -19.13 1.76
CA VAL A 176 9.74 -19.13 1.97
C VAL A 176 10.09 -18.25 3.17
N ASP A 177 11.06 -18.69 3.97
CA ASP A 177 11.81 -17.83 4.88
C ASP A 177 12.88 -17.08 4.07
N PRO A 178 12.70 -15.77 3.79
CA PRO A 178 13.63 -15.01 2.97
C PRO A 178 14.98 -14.77 3.66
N THR A 179 15.05 -14.89 4.98
CA THR A 179 16.29 -14.68 5.76
C THR A 179 17.27 -15.83 5.53
N ASN A 180 16.74 -17.05 5.54
CA ASN A 180 17.54 -18.28 5.38
C ASN A 180 17.48 -18.88 3.97
N ASP A 181 16.66 -18.31 3.07
CA ASP A 181 16.39 -18.84 1.71
C ASP A 181 15.81 -20.27 1.74
N ILE A 182 14.99 -20.59 2.75
CA ILE A 182 14.42 -21.92 2.99
C ILE A 182 12.94 -21.94 2.62
N ILE A 183 12.53 -22.91 1.81
CA ILE A 183 11.12 -23.18 1.53
C ILE A 183 10.48 -23.79 2.79
N ILE A 184 9.48 -23.13 3.36
CA ILE A 184 8.73 -23.59 4.54
C ILE A 184 7.54 -24.47 4.14
N SER A 185 6.85 -24.09 3.06
CA SER A 185 5.79 -24.91 2.48
C SER A 185 5.71 -24.68 0.98
N ALA A 186 5.27 -25.71 0.25
CA ALA A 186 5.08 -25.64 -1.18
C ALA A 186 3.95 -26.59 -1.58
N SER A 187 3.04 -26.11 -2.42
CA SER A 187 1.88 -26.89 -2.83
C SER A 187 1.30 -26.40 -4.16
N HIS A 188 0.29 -27.10 -4.64
CA HIS A 188 -0.50 -26.73 -5.80
C HIS A 188 -1.98 -26.79 -5.48
N ASP A 189 -2.80 -26.31 -6.41
CA ASP A 189 -4.26 -26.30 -6.25
C ASP A 189 -4.85 -27.71 -6.20
N LEU A 190 -5.83 -27.93 -5.31
CA LEU A 190 -6.56 -29.19 -5.15
C LEU A 190 -8.08 -28.98 -5.16
N ARG A 191 -8.56 -27.80 -5.59
CA ARG A 191 -9.97 -27.41 -5.42
C ARG A 191 -10.97 -28.24 -6.22
N ARG A 192 -10.52 -28.93 -7.28
CA ARG A 192 -11.35 -29.87 -8.06
C ARG A 192 -11.36 -31.28 -7.46
N GLY A 193 -10.66 -31.51 -6.35
CA GLY A 193 -10.72 -32.72 -5.55
C GLY A 193 -11.79 -32.62 -4.46
N ASP A 194 -11.40 -32.87 -3.21
CA ASP A 194 -12.32 -33.08 -2.10
C ASP A 194 -12.97 -31.80 -1.58
N HIS A 195 -12.32 -30.64 -1.73
CA HIS A 195 -12.78 -29.42 -1.09
C HIS A 195 -12.51 -28.14 -1.92
N PRO A 196 -13.53 -27.34 -2.23
CA PRO A 196 -13.41 -26.20 -3.14
C PRO A 196 -12.52 -25.06 -2.61
N LEU A 197 -12.27 -25.00 -1.30
CA LEU A 197 -11.38 -23.99 -0.70
C LEU A 197 -9.88 -24.39 -0.71
N GLN A 198 -9.53 -25.57 -1.23
CA GLN A 198 -8.14 -26.05 -1.31
C GLN A 198 -7.38 -25.39 -2.46
N HIS A 199 -7.31 -24.06 -2.42
CA HIS A 199 -6.46 -23.28 -3.29
C HIS A 199 -5.00 -23.43 -2.84
N ALA A 200 -4.04 -23.36 -3.78
CA ALA A 200 -2.61 -23.51 -3.49
C ALA A 200 -2.13 -22.63 -2.31
N VAL A 201 -2.57 -21.36 -2.25
CA VAL A 201 -2.22 -20.44 -1.16
C VAL A 201 -2.75 -20.92 0.19
N MET A 202 -4.01 -21.38 0.23
CA MET A 202 -4.61 -21.85 1.48
C MET A 202 -3.92 -23.11 1.97
N ILE A 203 -3.53 -23.99 1.06
CA ILE A 203 -2.81 -25.22 1.39
C ILE A 203 -1.45 -24.89 1.99
N CYS A 204 -0.68 -23.97 1.39
CA CYS A 204 0.58 -23.51 1.96
C CYS A 204 0.40 -22.94 3.38
N ILE A 205 -0.61 -22.11 3.61
CA ILE A 205 -0.92 -21.58 4.95
C ILE A 205 -1.22 -22.71 5.93
N ASP A 206 -2.03 -23.70 5.52
CA ASP A 206 -2.35 -24.86 6.36
C ASP A 206 -1.11 -25.70 6.69
N LEU A 207 -0.21 -25.90 5.72
CA LEU A 207 1.05 -26.62 5.92
C LEU A 207 1.99 -25.89 6.90
N VAL A 208 2.06 -24.55 6.85
CA VAL A 208 2.77 -23.76 7.87
C VAL A 208 2.10 -23.92 9.24
N ALA A 209 0.77 -23.93 9.30
CA ALA A 209 0.07 -24.16 10.55
C ALA A 209 0.36 -25.55 11.12
N ARG A 210 0.45 -26.59 10.29
CA ARG A 210 0.81 -27.95 10.69
C ARG A 210 2.20 -28.03 11.32
N SER A 211 3.21 -27.38 10.73
CA SER A 211 4.57 -27.36 11.30
C SER A 211 4.63 -26.66 12.66
N GLN A 212 3.63 -25.85 12.99
CA GLN A 212 3.49 -25.13 14.26
C GLN A 212 2.51 -25.81 15.25
N GLY A 213 2.08 -27.04 14.96
CA GLY A 213 1.18 -27.85 15.81
C GLY A 213 -0.32 -27.57 15.60
N GLY A 214 -0.69 -26.92 14.50
CA GLY A 214 -2.07 -26.70 14.07
C GLY A 214 -2.39 -27.41 12.74
N GLY A 215 -3.08 -26.69 11.84
CA GLY A 215 -3.52 -27.21 10.54
C GLY A 215 -4.75 -28.11 10.62
N MET A 216 -5.48 -28.20 9.51
CA MET A 216 -6.80 -28.83 9.44
C MET A 216 -6.91 -29.89 8.36
N TRP A 217 -6.33 -29.66 7.19
CA TRP A 217 -6.51 -30.59 6.09
C TRP A 217 -5.65 -31.84 6.26
N LYS A 218 -6.20 -32.99 5.86
CA LYS A 218 -5.45 -34.26 5.80
C LYS A 218 -5.11 -34.49 4.34
N LEU A 219 -4.01 -33.91 3.90
CA LEU A 219 -3.56 -34.00 2.50
C LEU A 219 -2.73 -35.27 2.33
N SER A 220 -2.85 -35.93 1.19
CA SER A 220 -2.04 -37.11 0.88
C SER A 220 -0.59 -36.68 0.60
N ASP A 221 0.38 -37.49 1.01
CA ASP A 221 1.81 -37.21 0.79
C ASP A 221 2.16 -37.08 -0.71
N ASN A 222 1.34 -37.67 -1.60
CA ASN A 222 1.50 -37.57 -3.05
C ASN A 222 1.08 -36.22 -3.62
N ASP A 223 0.35 -35.40 -2.86
CA ASP A 223 -0.11 -34.05 -3.23
C ASP A 223 0.79 -32.95 -2.66
N LEU A 224 1.85 -33.33 -1.94
CA LEU A 224 2.78 -32.42 -1.29
C LEU A 224 4.15 -32.50 -1.96
N VAL A 225 4.73 -31.36 -2.34
CA VAL A 225 6.15 -31.29 -2.70
C VAL A 225 6.89 -30.70 -1.51
N TYR A 226 7.32 -31.60 -0.64
CA TYR A 226 8.03 -31.28 0.59
C TYR A 226 9.55 -31.38 0.36
N ASN A 227 10.33 -30.39 0.81
CA ASN A 227 11.76 -30.61 1.01
C ASN A 227 11.92 -31.53 2.23
N GLN A 228 12.53 -32.70 2.02
CA GLN A 228 12.71 -33.74 3.05
C GLN A 228 13.48 -33.26 4.30
N ASP A 229 14.16 -32.11 4.24
CA ASP A 229 15.04 -31.62 5.30
C ASP A 229 14.33 -30.98 6.51
N ILE A 230 13.04 -30.66 6.41
CA ILE A 230 12.27 -30.09 7.56
C ILE A 230 11.77 -31.18 8.51
N ASN A 231 11.79 -32.46 8.09
CA ASN A 231 11.35 -33.59 8.91
C ASN A 231 12.30 -33.96 10.06
N THR A 232 13.47 -33.34 10.18
CA THR A 232 14.31 -33.54 11.39
C THR A 232 13.74 -32.86 12.64
N ALA A 233 12.65 -32.09 12.52
CA ALA A 233 12.00 -31.39 13.63
C ALA A 233 10.53 -31.76 13.87
N ILE A 234 10.01 -32.85 13.29
CA ILE A 234 8.74 -33.44 13.75
C ILE A 234 9.02 -34.31 14.99
N SER A 235 9.60 -33.69 16.02
CA SER A 235 9.47 -34.14 17.40
C SER A 235 8.42 -33.25 18.05
N THR A 236 7.40 -33.87 18.61
CA THR A 236 6.16 -33.27 19.12
C THR A 236 6.32 -32.34 20.34
N GLU A 237 7.49 -31.74 20.56
CA GLU A 237 7.76 -30.96 21.77
C GLU A 237 8.30 -29.53 21.54
N ASN A 238 8.62 -29.11 20.31
CA ASN A 238 9.08 -27.73 20.06
C ASN A 238 8.36 -27.10 18.87
N LYS A 239 7.51 -26.10 19.12
CA LYS A 239 7.00 -25.20 18.06
C LYS A 239 8.21 -24.54 17.38
N THR A 240 8.43 -24.83 16.11
CA THR A 240 9.51 -24.23 15.33
C THR A 240 8.96 -23.14 14.40
N GLY A 241 9.70 -22.05 14.25
CA GLY A 241 9.33 -20.92 13.39
C GLY A 241 8.58 -19.78 14.09
N PRO A 242 8.30 -18.69 13.35
CA PRO A 242 7.62 -17.50 13.85
C PRO A 242 6.12 -17.74 14.03
N TYR A 243 5.41 -16.77 14.62
CA TYR A 243 3.95 -16.82 14.72
C TYR A 243 3.31 -16.78 13.32
N LEU A 244 2.56 -17.84 12.94
CA LEU A 244 1.93 -17.97 11.63
C LEU A 244 2.96 -17.84 10.49
N CYS A 245 2.68 -17.04 9.46
CA CYS A 245 3.59 -16.78 8.35
C CYS A 245 4.38 -15.46 8.53
N THR A 246 4.51 -14.97 9.77
CA THR A 246 5.19 -13.69 10.04
C THR A 246 6.63 -13.72 9.53
N GLY A 247 6.98 -12.75 8.69
CA GLY A 247 8.33 -12.65 8.10
C GLY A 247 8.57 -13.54 6.88
N TYR A 248 7.59 -14.35 6.47
CA TYR A 248 7.70 -15.22 5.30
C TYR A 248 7.16 -14.58 4.03
N ASP A 249 7.72 -14.97 2.90
CA ASP A 249 7.30 -14.52 1.58
C ASP A 249 6.54 -15.63 0.84
N LEU A 250 5.48 -15.25 0.12
CA LEU A 250 4.73 -16.14 -0.75
C LEU A 250 5.11 -15.89 -2.22
N TYR A 251 5.36 -16.95 -2.98
CA TYR A 251 5.46 -16.96 -4.43
C TYR A 251 4.31 -17.78 -5.01
N VAL A 252 3.51 -17.21 -5.90
CA VAL A 252 2.34 -17.88 -6.47
C VAL A 252 2.20 -17.60 -7.97
N THR A 253 1.84 -18.62 -8.77
CA THR A 253 1.83 -18.47 -10.23
C THR A 253 0.69 -17.59 -10.76
N GLN A 254 -0.41 -17.49 -10.02
CA GLN A 254 -1.56 -16.65 -10.35
C GLN A 254 -1.89 -15.70 -9.19
N GLU A 255 -2.39 -14.52 -9.52
CA GLU A 255 -2.89 -13.56 -8.54
C GLU A 255 -3.95 -14.18 -7.61
N PRO A 256 -3.75 -14.11 -6.27
CA PRO A 256 -4.72 -14.61 -5.29
C PRO A 256 -6.10 -13.96 -5.42
N CYS A 257 -7.17 -14.76 -5.30
CA CYS A 257 -8.54 -14.26 -5.14
C CYS A 257 -8.78 -13.64 -3.75
N SER A 258 -9.94 -13.02 -3.53
CA SER A 258 -10.27 -12.33 -2.27
C SER A 258 -10.12 -13.21 -1.02
N MET A 259 -10.49 -14.48 -1.10
CA MET A 259 -10.32 -15.43 0.01
C MET A 259 -8.84 -15.61 0.36
N CYS A 260 -8.01 -15.94 -0.64
CA CYS A 260 -6.59 -16.18 -0.43
C CYS A 260 -5.86 -14.90 0.02
N ALA A 261 -6.19 -13.76 -0.59
CA ALA A 261 -5.65 -12.47 -0.19
C ALA A 261 -5.99 -12.12 1.27
N MET A 262 -7.24 -12.31 1.71
CA MET A 262 -7.60 -12.07 3.10
C MET A 262 -6.99 -13.09 4.07
N ALA A 263 -6.84 -14.35 3.65
CA ALA A 263 -6.15 -15.36 4.44
C ALA A 263 -4.69 -14.97 4.71
N LEU A 264 -4.00 -14.38 3.72
CA LEU A 264 -2.64 -13.87 3.86
C LEU A 264 -2.53 -12.72 4.87
N VAL A 265 -3.54 -11.85 4.96
CA VAL A 265 -3.65 -10.84 6.04
C VAL A 265 -3.69 -11.53 7.40
N HIS A 266 -4.58 -12.52 7.56
CA HIS A 266 -4.75 -13.25 8.82
C HIS A 266 -3.52 -14.08 9.19
N SER A 267 -2.80 -14.60 8.21
CA SER A 267 -1.55 -15.35 8.39
C SER A 267 -0.32 -14.47 8.61
N ARG A 268 -0.46 -13.15 8.50
CA ARG A 268 0.63 -12.16 8.65
C ARG A 268 1.80 -12.37 7.71
N ILE A 269 1.53 -12.74 6.45
CA ILE A 269 2.58 -12.86 5.43
C ILE A 269 3.37 -11.55 5.32
N ASN A 270 4.65 -11.61 4.96
CA ASN A 270 5.49 -10.44 4.78
C ASN A 270 5.36 -9.84 3.37
N ARG A 271 5.60 -10.66 2.34
CA ARG A 271 5.52 -10.24 0.94
C ARG A 271 4.86 -11.30 0.08
N VAL A 272 4.24 -10.88 -1.01
CA VAL A 272 3.60 -11.77 -2.00
C VAL A 272 4.11 -11.41 -3.39
N PHE A 273 4.63 -12.40 -4.09
CA PHE A 273 5.06 -12.32 -5.47
C PHE A 273 4.13 -13.16 -6.33
N TYR A 274 3.50 -12.55 -7.34
CA TYR A 274 2.70 -13.30 -8.30
C TYR A 274 3.13 -13.08 -9.75
N GLY A 275 2.93 -14.12 -10.57
CA GLY A 275 3.34 -14.11 -11.98
C GLY A 275 2.27 -13.62 -12.94
N SER A 276 1.13 -14.31 -12.98
CA SER A 276 0.00 -13.98 -13.87
C SER A 276 -1.11 -13.25 -13.12
N SER A 277 -1.69 -12.22 -13.72
CA SER A 277 -2.85 -11.50 -13.16
C SER A 277 -4.13 -12.30 -13.38
N HIS A 278 -5.13 -12.10 -12.51
CA HIS A 278 -6.43 -12.76 -12.65
C HIS A 278 -7.55 -11.72 -12.63
N LYS A 279 -8.58 -11.89 -13.47
CA LYS A 279 -9.71 -10.93 -13.58
C LYS A 279 -10.42 -10.65 -12.25
N GLU A 280 -10.48 -11.64 -11.37
CA GLU A 280 -11.07 -11.58 -10.02
C GLU A 280 -9.97 -11.60 -8.93
N GLY A 281 -8.74 -11.28 -9.32
CA GLY A 281 -7.60 -11.18 -8.43
C GLY A 281 -7.75 -10.01 -7.47
N ALA A 282 -7.31 -10.19 -6.23
CA ALA A 282 -7.58 -9.27 -5.13
C ALA A 282 -6.35 -8.52 -4.62
N LEU A 283 -5.21 -8.62 -5.33
CA LEU A 283 -3.98 -7.94 -4.96
C LEU A 283 -3.56 -6.84 -5.95
N GLY A 284 -4.18 -6.75 -7.12
CA GLY A 284 -3.87 -5.75 -8.12
C GLY A 284 -4.92 -5.55 -9.20
N SER A 285 -5.68 -6.60 -9.54
CA SER A 285 -6.63 -6.55 -10.67
C SER A 285 -7.98 -5.97 -10.29
N PHE A 286 -8.75 -6.65 -9.44
CA PHE A 286 -10.10 -6.21 -9.04
C PHE A 286 -10.10 -5.51 -7.68
N TYR A 287 -9.31 -6.03 -6.74
CA TYR A 287 -9.10 -5.42 -5.43
C TYR A 287 -7.62 -5.20 -5.16
N LYS A 288 -7.32 -4.39 -4.13
CA LYS A 288 -6.01 -4.25 -3.50
C LYS A 288 -6.17 -4.45 -1.99
N ILE A 289 -6.47 -5.68 -1.59
CA ILE A 289 -6.78 -6.00 -0.18
C ILE A 289 -5.61 -5.63 0.73
N HIS A 290 -4.37 -5.84 0.27
CA HIS A 290 -3.16 -5.55 1.03
C HIS A 290 -2.95 -4.04 1.32
N THR A 291 -3.64 -3.14 0.62
CA THR A 291 -3.54 -1.68 0.83
C THR A 291 -4.67 -1.10 1.69
N GLN A 292 -5.60 -1.93 2.18
CA GLN A 292 -6.79 -1.45 2.88
C GLN A 292 -6.45 -0.99 4.31
N LYS A 293 -6.51 0.33 4.57
CA LYS A 293 -6.15 0.95 5.86
C LYS A 293 -6.87 0.38 7.09
N GLY A 294 -8.08 -0.15 6.92
CA GLY A 294 -8.88 -0.69 8.04
C GLY A 294 -8.43 -2.07 8.52
N LEU A 295 -7.50 -2.71 7.82
CA LEU A 295 -6.98 -4.03 8.19
C LEU A 295 -5.85 -3.90 9.22
N ASN A 296 -5.75 -4.89 10.11
CA ASN A 296 -4.79 -4.91 11.21
C ASN A 296 -3.39 -5.40 10.82
N HIS A 297 -3.21 -5.89 9.59
CA HIS A 297 -1.92 -6.31 9.03
C HIS A 297 -1.85 -5.90 7.56
N HIS A 298 -0.66 -5.51 7.10
CA HIS A 298 -0.37 -5.14 5.71
C HIS A 298 0.89 -5.87 5.25
N TYR A 299 0.94 -6.20 3.96
CA TYR A 299 2.06 -6.90 3.34
C TYR A 299 2.36 -6.32 1.97
N GLU A 300 3.60 -6.47 1.52
CA GLU A 300 4.00 -5.97 0.21
C GLU A 300 3.58 -6.95 -0.89
N VAL A 301 3.18 -6.41 -2.04
CA VAL A 301 2.80 -7.23 -3.19
C VAL A 301 3.62 -6.81 -4.40
N TYR A 302 4.11 -7.81 -5.12
CA TYR A 302 4.82 -7.65 -6.37
C TYR A 302 4.19 -8.52 -7.46
N LYS A 303 3.91 -7.91 -8.62
CA LYS A 303 3.34 -8.59 -9.79
C LYS A 303 4.39 -8.87 -10.86
N ASN A 304 3.98 -9.60 -11.88
CA ASN A 304 4.77 -9.90 -13.07
C ASN A 304 6.06 -10.70 -12.81
N THR A 305 6.12 -11.44 -11.71
CA THR A 305 7.29 -12.28 -11.39
C THR A 305 7.28 -13.50 -12.31
N LEU A 306 8.24 -13.59 -13.25
CA LEU A 306 8.24 -14.62 -14.30
C LEU A 306 6.88 -14.70 -15.03
N SER A 307 6.36 -13.54 -15.41
CA SER A 307 5.02 -13.42 -16.01
C SER A 307 4.86 -14.24 -17.28
N ILE A 308 5.90 -14.32 -18.11
CA ILE A 308 5.88 -15.09 -19.37
C ILE A 308 5.70 -16.58 -19.08
N GLU A 309 6.47 -17.13 -18.15
CA GLU A 309 6.38 -18.53 -17.73
C GLU A 309 5.04 -18.82 -17.06
N CYS A 310 4.56 -17.91 -16.23
CA CYS A 310 3.29 -18.08 -15.53
C CYS A 310 2.09 -18.00 -16.49
N ASN A 311 2.08 -17.05 -17.43
CA ASN A 311 0.97 -16.90 -18.39
C ASN A 311 0.80 -18.12 -19.30
N LYS A 312 1.91 -18.76 -19.70
CA LYS A 312 1.90 -20.01 -20.50
C LYS A 312 1.13 -21.16 -19.84
N LEU A 313 0.93 -21.13 -18.52
CA LEU A 313 0.15 -22.14 -17.80
C LEU A 313 -1.36 -22.04 -18.12
N TYR A 314 -1.84 -20.88 -18.59
CA TYR A 314 -3.26 -20.59 -18.80
C TYR A 314 -3.62 -20.36 -20.27
N ASP A 315 -2.64 -20.25 -21.17
CA ASP A 315 -2.87 -20.11 -22.62
C ASP A 315 -3.48 -21.36 -23.28
N GLN A 316 -3.64 -22.46 -22.54
CA GLN A 316 -4.14 -23.77 -23.01
C GLN A 316 -5.41 -24.26 -22.31
N THR A 317 -6.01 -23.45 -21.42
CA THR A 317 -7.27 -23.75 -20.71
C THR A 317 -8.44 -23.02 -21.34
#